data_AF-X1PCI1-F1
#
_entry.id   AF-X1PCI1-F1
#
_cell.length_a   1.000
_cell.length_b   1.000
_cell.length_c   1.000
_cell.angle_alpha   90.00
_cell.angle_beta   90.00
_cell.angle_gamma   90.00
#
_symmetry.space_group_name_H-M   'P 1'
#
loop_
_entity.id
_entity.type
_entity.pdbx_description
1 polymer ?
#
loop_
_entity_poly.entity_id
_entity_poly.type
_entity_poly.pdbx_seq_one_letter_code
_entity_poly.pdbx_strand_id
1 'polypeptide(L)'
;GELCLDYDTTLLPPKMYLLPPKETLIKFELGKEPEVGPVAEAKPLILFGVHPYDIKAIELLDAAFSTTNPDINYLSKREKAVIIGVDCLNPNPNAFCPSLGTATAETGFDLMLTDIGD
;
A
#
# COMPACT_ATOMS: atom_id res chain seq x y z
N GLY A 1 -18.15 -16.12 -0.48
CA GLY A 1 -18.15 -15.35 -1.74
C GLY A 1 -16.96 -15.81 -2.54
N GLU A 2 -17.09 -15.87 -3.86
CA GLU A 2 -15.97 -16.17 -4.76
C GLU A 2 -15.08 -14.92 -4.92
N LEU A 3 -13.77 -15.12 -5.04
CA LEU A 3 -12.78 -14.06 -5.27
C LEU A 3 -12.54 -13.94 -6.78
N CYS A 4 -12.62 -12.72 -7.31
CA CYS A 4 -12.23 -12.39 -8.69
C CYS A 4 -10.76 -11.97 -8.67
N LEU A 5 -9.89 -12.76 -9.32
CA LEU A 5 -8.44 -12.55 -9.38
C LEU A 5 -7.95 -12.22 -10.81
N ASP A 6 -8.85 -12.29 -11.79
CA ASP A 6 -8.60 -12.10 -13.22
C ASP A 6 -8.90 -10.67 -13.70
N TYR A 7 -8.69 -9.66 -12.83
CA TYR A 7 -8.87 -8.26 -13.18
C TYR A 7 -7.58 -7.63 -13.73
N ASP A 8 -7.73 -6.60 -14.57
CA ASP A 8 -6.59 -5.85 -15.12
C ASP A 8 -6.25 -4.61 -14.28
N THR A 9 -7.24 -3.98 -13.66
CA THR A 9 -7.09 -2.77 -12.84
C THR A 9 -8.12 -2.71 -11.71
N THR A 10 -7.81 -1.92 -10.69
CA THR A 10 -8.72 -1.66 -9.55
C THR A 10 -9.40 -0.30 -9.71
N LEU A 11 -10.60 -0.13 -9.15
CA LEU A 11 -11.27 1.18 -9.12
C LEU A 11 -10.52 2.17 -8.22
N LEU A 12 -9.91 1.67 -7.14
CA LEU A 12 -9.17 2.47 -6.18
C LEU A 12 -7.85 1.78 -5.86
N PRO A 13 -6.73 2.53 -5.84
CA PRO A 13 -5.42 1.95 -5.59
C PRO A 13 -5.26 1.56 -4.11
N PRO A 14 -4.42 0.56 -3.80
CA PRO A 14 -4.20 0.09 -2.44
C PRO A 14 -3.63 1.16 -1.49
N LYS A 15 -2.99 2.21 -2.05
CA LYS A 15 -2.46 3.33 -1.24
C LYS A 15 -3.52 3.98 -0.36
N MET A 16 -4.82 3.92 -0.68
CA MET A 16 -5.88 4.53 0.12
C MET A 16 -5.97 3.96 1.55
N TYR A 17 -5.47 2.74 1.77
CA TYR A 17 -5.44 2.11 3.08
C TYR A 17 -4.20 2.48 3.89
N LEU A 18 -3.11 2.86 3.21
CA LEU A 18 -1.85 3.30 3.82
C LEU A 18 -1.77 4.82 3.99
N LEU A 19 -2.47 5.56 3.12
CA LEU A 19 -2.59 7.02 3.07
C LEU A 19 -4.06 7.39 2.85
N PRO A 20 -4.90 7.29 3.90
CA PRO A 20 -6.31 7.62 3.79
C PRO A 20 -6.53 9.10 3.43
N PRO A 21 -7.60 9.45 2.70
CA PRO A 21 -7.90 10.84 2.36
C PRO A 21 -8.07 11.78 3.56
N LYS A 22 -8.36 11.22 4.74
CA LYS A 22 -8.50 11.95 6.00
C LYS A 22 -8.00 11.07 7.14
N GLU A 23 -7.11 11.62 7.96
CA GLU A 23 -6.69 11.03 9.23
C GLU A 23 -6.35 12.13 10.24
N THR A 24 -6.36 11.79 11.52
CA THR A 24 -5.89 12.68 12.58
C THR A 24 -4.38 12.55 12.68
N LEU A 25 -3.65 13.65 12.44
CA LEU A 25 -2.19 13.67 12.51
C LEU A 25 -1.68 14.06 13.91
N ILE A 26 -2.39 14.96 14.59
CA ILE A 26 -1.98 15.55 15.86
C ILE A 26 -3.22 15.70 16.73
N LYS A 27 -3.09 15.37 18.02
CA LYS A 27 -4.02 15.76 19.08
C LYS A 27 -3.31 16.74 20.01
N PHE A 28 -4.03 17.76 20.43
CA PHE A 28 -3.51 18.73 21.39
C PHE A 28 -4.60 19.16 22.36
N GLU A 29 -4.19 19.44 23.58
CA GLU A 29 -5.05 19.97 24.65
C GLU A 29 -4.45 21.27 25.16
N LEU A 30 -5.29 22.30 25.25
CA LEU A 30 -4.89 23.62 25.71
C LEU A 30 -5.23 23.75 27.20
N GLY A 31 -4.21 24.03 28.01
CA GLY A 31 -4.34 24.17 29.45
C GLY A 31 -3.19 24.98 30.04
N LYS A 32 -3.01 24.92 31.37
CA LYS A 32 -1.83 25.52 32.03
C LYS A 32 -0.53 24.86 31.56
N GLU A 33 -0.59 23.57 31.26
CA GLU A 33 0.45 22.80 30.60
C GLU A 33 -0.15 22.26 29.30
N PRO A 34 0.19 22.84 28.14
CA PRO A 34 -0.31 22.36 26.85
C PRO A 34 0.27 20.98 26.53
N GLU A 35 -0.59 20.05 26.14
CA GLU A 35 -0.18 18.73 25.65
C GLU A 35 -0.33 18.69 24.12
N VAL A 36 0.68 18.17 23.43
CA VAL A 36 0.64 17.93 21.99
C VAL A 36 1.30 16.60 21.69
N GLY A 37 0.63 15.76 20.90
CA GLY A 37 1.13 14.44 20.55
C GLY A 37 0.77 14.05 19.12
N PRO A 38 1.66 13.33 18.41
CA PRO A 38 1.31 12.73 17.14
C PRO A 38 0.24 11.66 17.37
N VAL A 39 -0.64 11.50 16.40
CA VAL A 39 -1.58 10.38 16.36
C VAL A 39 -1.14 9.49 15.22
N ALA A 40 -0.88 8.21 15.53
CA ALA A 40 -0.57 7.18 14.56
C ALA A 40 -1.53 5.99 14.78
N GLU A 41 -2.75 6.14 14.25
CA GLU A 41 -3.75 5.08 14.33
C GLU A 41 -3.48 4.04 13.24
N ALA A 42 -2.77 2.98 13.63
CA ALA A 42 -2.47 1.86 12.76
C ALA A 42 -3.08 0.56 13.31
N LYS A 43 -3.89 -0.11 12.48
CA LYS A 43 -4.49 -1.41 12.78
C LYS A 43 -3.89 -2.47 11.86
N PRO A 44 -3.79 -3.74 12.29
CA PRO A 44 -3.43 -4.84 11.39
C PRO A 44 -4.33 -4.83 10.14
N LEU A 45 -3.70 -4.97 8.97
CA LEU A 45 -4.37 -4.90 7.67
C LEU A 45 -3.78 -5.96 6.75
N ILE A 46 -4.63 -6.65 5.99
CA ILE A 46 -4.21 -7.49 4.88
C ILE A 46 -4.67 -6.81 3.59
N LEU A 47 -3.71 -6.48 2.72
CA LEU A 47 -3.96 -6.08 1.34
C LEU A 47 -3.80 -7.32 0.47
N PHE A 48 -4.91 -7.84 -0.03
CA PHE A 48 -4.95 -9.06 -0.84
C PHE A 48 -5.29 -8.71 -2.30
N GLY A 49 -4.60 -9.36 -3.25
CA GLY A 49 -4.77 -9.07 -4.68
C GLY A 49 -3.98 -7.83 -5.13
N VAL A 50 -2.81 -7.58 -4.56
CA VAL A 50 -2.03 -6.40 -4.97
C VAL A 50 -1.23 -6.72 -6.23
N HIS A 51 -1.44 -5.98 -7.32
CA HIS A 51 -0.67 -6.19 -8.55
C HIS A 51 0.79 -5.73 -8.39
N PRO A 52 1.73 -6.30 -9.17
CA PRO A 52 3.16 -5.98 -9.06
C PRO A 52 3.49 -4.49 -9.17
N TYR A 53 2.82 -3.77 -10.07
CA TYR A 53 3.04 -2.33 -10.26
C TYR A 53 2.52 -1.50 -9.08
N ASP A 54 1.49 -1.96 -8.37
CA ASP A 54 1.02 -1.32 -7.14
C ASP A 54 1.96 -1.61 -5.97
N ILE A 55 2.54 -2.82 -5.91
CA ILE A 55 3.59 -3.14 -4.93
C ILE A 55 4.80 -2.22 -5.13
N LYS A 56 5.26 -2.05 -6.38
CA LYS A 56 6.32 -1.09 -6.71
C LYS A 56 5.96 0.35 -6.35
N ALA A 57 4.71 0.75 -6.55
CA ALA A 57 4.23 2.05 -6.11
C ALA A 57 4.30 2.19 -4.57
N ILE A 58 3.96 1.16 -3.81
CA ILE A 58 4.09 1.15 -2.34
C ILE A 58 5.56 1.25 -1.92
N GLU A 59 6.49 0.54 -2.56
CA GLU A 59 7.93 0.67 -2.26
C GLU A 59 8.45 2.09 -2.52
N LEU A 60 7.95 2.76 -3.56
CA LEU A 60 8.26 4.18 -3.81
C LEU A 60 7.70 5.08 -2.71
N LEU A 61 6.51 4.80 -2.20
CA LEU A 61 5.96 5.50 -1.02
C LEU A 61 6.81 5.21 0.22
N ASP A 62 7.25 3.98 0.43
CA ASP A 62 8.14 3.60 1.54
C ASP A 62 9.41 4.47 1.52
N ALA A 63 10.07 4.59 0.37
CA ALA A 63 11.25 5.45 0.21
C ALA A 63 10.94 6.95 0.42
N ALA A 64 9.81 7.43 -0.09
CA ALA A 64 9.42 8.83 0.04
C ALA A 64 9.12 9.21 1.50
N PHE A 65 8.43 8.34 2.24
CA PHE A 65 7.97 8.61 3.60
C PHE A 65 8.93 8.15 4.70
N SER A 66 10.01 7.44 4.37
CA SER A 66 11.04 7.05 5.34
C SER A 66 12.24 8.00 5.40
N THR A 67 12.35 8.97 4.48
CA THR A 67 13.55 9.81 4.33
C THR A 67 13.35 11.23 4.87
N THR A 68 14.44 11.87 5.32
CA THR A 68 14.50 13.25 5.89
C THR A 68 13.65 13.48 7.13
N ASN A 69 12.32 13.42 7.00
CA ASN A 69 11.34 13.55 8.08
C ASN A 69 10.35 12.38 7.96
N PRO A 70 10.60 11.25 8.65
CA PRO A 70 9.76 10.07 8.55
C PRO A 70 8.29 10.36 8.88
N ASP A 71 7.39 9.94 8.01
CA ASP A 71 5.95 10.06 8.26
C ASP A 71 5.48 8.89 9.13
N ILE A 72 5.34 9.16 10.43
CA ILE A 72 4.92 8.15 11.42
C ILE A 72 3.52 7.57 11.12
N ASN A 73 2.63 8.33 10.46
CA ASN A 73 1.29 7.86 10.16
C ASN A 73 1.30 6.80 9.06
N TYR A 74 2.04 7.06 7.98
CA TYR A 74 2.26 6.11 6.92
C TYR A 74 3.03 4.88 7.42
N LEU A 75 4.18 5.11 8.03
CA LEU A 75 5.11 4.03 8.43
C LEU A 75 4.46 3.08 9.44
N SER A 76 3.69 3.60 10.40
CA SER A 76 2.98 2.75 11.37
C SER A 76 1.92 1.85 10.71
N LYS A 77 1.24 2.33 9.66
CA LYS A 77 0.25 1.53 8.91
C LYS A 77 0.96 0.51 8.03
N ARG A 78 2.04 0.93 7.36
CA ARG A 78 2.87 0.08 6.50
C ARG A 78 3.49 -1.08 7.27
N GLU A 79 3.97 -0.86 8.49
CA GLU A 79 4.54 -1.89 9.38
C GLU A 79 3.50 -2.96 9.77
N LYS A 80 2.23 -2.59 9.90
CA LYS A 80 1.13 -3.51 10.27
C LYS A 80 0.39 -4.10 9.07
N ALA A 81 0.82 -3.77 7.85
CA ALA A 81 0.21 -4.24 6.62
C ALA A 81 0.91 -5.51 6.14
N VAL A 82 0.13 -6.56 5.87
CA VAL A 82 0.55 -7.73 5.11
C VAL A 82 0.08 -7.55 3.68
N ILE A 83 0.99 -7.72 2.71
CA ILE A 83 0.72 -7.57 1.29
C ILE A 83 0.79 -8.95 0.64
N ILE A 84 -0.35 -9.41 0.14
CA ILE A 84 -0.48 -10.62 -0.68
C ILE A 84 -0.72 -10.16 -2.12
N GLY A 85 0.32 -10.29 -2.94
CA GLY A 85 0.29 -9.94 -4.34
C GLY A 85 -0.26 -11.04 -5.23
N VAL A 86 -0.75 -10.64 -6.41
CA VAL A 86 -1.20 -11.53 -7.48
C VAL A 86 -0.63 -11.04 -8.80
N ASP A 87 -0.03 -11.92 -9.59
CA ASP A 87 0.46 -11.55 -10.92
C ASP A 87 -0.67 -11.17 -11.87
N CYS A 88 -0.49 -10.08 -12.59
CA CYS A 88 -1.44 -9.65 -13.62
C CYS A 88 -1.07 -10.32 -14.95
N LEU A 89 -1.66 -11.49 -15.22
CA LEU A 89 -1.38 -12.28 -16.44
C LEU A 89 -2.03 -11.71 -17.71
N ASN A 90 -3.09 -10.92 -17.55
CA ASN A 90 -3.84 -10.30 -18.64
C ASN A 90 -3.88 -8.77 -18.46
N PRO A 91 -2.73 -8.07 -18.55
CA PRO A 91 -2.68 -6.64 -18.38
C PRO A 91 -3.44 -5.92 -19.51
N ASN A 92 -3.98 -4.75 -19.20
CA ASN A 92 -4.61 -3.89 -20.20
C ASN A 92 -3.63 -3.62 -21.37
N PRO A 93 -4.06 -3.66 -22.64
CA PRO A 93 -3.17 -3.39 -23.78
C PRO A 93 -2.50 -2.00 -23.74
N ASN A 94 -3.10 -1.05 -23.01
CA ASN A 94 -2.55 0.30 -22.81
C ASN A 94 -1.75 0.44 -21.50
N ALA A 95 -1.48 -0.65 -20.78
CA ALA A 95 -0.71 -0.62 -19.54
C ALA A 95 0.78 -0.36 -19.84
N PHE A 96 1.37 0.56 -19.07
CA PHE A 96 2.79 0.89 -19.19
C PHE A 96 3.69 0.10 -18.24
N CYS A 97 3.14 -0.79 -17.41
CA CYS A 97 3.90 -1.51 -16.40
C CYS A 97 5.12 -2.28 -16.96
N PRO A 98 5.09 -2.92 -18.16
CA PRO A 98 6.28 -3.57 -18.69
C PRO A 98 7.35 -2.56 -19.12
N SER A 99 6.95 -1.48 -19.80
CA SER A 99 7.84 -0.41 -20.25
C SER A 99 8.53 0.33 -19.10
N LEU A 100 7.90 0.35 -17.93
CA LEU A 100 8.43 0.95 -16.70
C LEU A 100 9.20 -0.06 -15.82
N GLY A 101 9.29 -1.33 -16.20
CA GLY A 101 9.93 -2.37 -15.39
C GLY A 101 9.18 -2.68 -14.09
N THR A 102 7.86 -2.50 -14.08
CA THR A 102 6.97 -2.70 -12.92
C THR A 102 5.91 -3.78 -13.15
N ALA A 103 6.00 -4.52 -14.26
CA ALA A 103 5.11 -5.65 -14.55
C ALA A 103 5.30 -6.84 -13.60
N THR A 104 6.46 -6.91 -12.92
CA THR A 104 6.79 -7.92 -11.90
C THR A 104 7.30 -7.24 -10.64
N ALA A 105 7.25 -7.96 -9.52
CA ALA A 105 7.80 -7.52 -8.25
C ALA A 105 8.62 -8.65 -7.64
N GLU A 106 9.82 -8.32 -7.17
CA GLU A 106 10.72 -9.25 -6.45
C GLU A 106 10.72 -9.00 -4.93
N THR A 107 10.22 -7.84 -4.53
CA THR A 107 10.25 -7.31 -3.16
C THR A 107 8.98 -6.50 -2.88
N GLY A 108 8.76 -6.14 -1.61
CA GLY A 108 7.65 -5.28 -1.20
C GLY A 108 6.34 -6.00 -0.88
N PHE A 109 6.33 -7.33 -0.92
CA PHE A 109 5.19 -8.19 -0.57
C PHE A 109 5.62 -9.28 0.42
N ASP A 110 4.63 -9.88 1.10
CA ASP A 110 4.83 -11.01 2.02
C ASP A 110 4.56 -12.35 1.35
N LEU A 111 3.63 -12.38 0.40
CA LEU A 111 3.34 -13.54 -0.46
C LEU A 111 2.99 -13.06 -1.86
N MET A 112 3.47 -13.78 -2.88
CA MET A 112 3.11 -13.55 -4.28
C MET A 112 2.44 -14.79 -4.84
N LEU A 113 1.27 -14.61 -5.45
CA LEU A 113 0.50 -15.67 -6.08
C LEU A 113 0.57 -15.51 -7.61
N THR A 114 0.85 -16.61 -8.29
CA THR A 114 0.80 -16.68 -9.75
C THR A 114 -0.17 -17.79 -10.12
N ASP A 115 -1.16 -17.47 -10.94
CA ASP A 115 -2.03 -18.49 -11.51
C ASP A 115 -1.25 -19.29 -12.57
N ILE A 116 -1.13 -20.59 -12.36
CA ILE A 116 -0.43 -21.51 -13.27
C ILE A 116 -1.41 -22.25 -14.20
N GLY A 117 -2.71 -21.97 -14.09
CA GLY A 117 -3.78 -22.76 -14.69
C GLY A 117 -4.00 -24.10 -13.98
N ASP A 118 -4.84 -24.94 -14.61
CA ASP A 118 -4.99 -26.37 -14.29
C ASP A 118 -3.97 -27.23 -15.06
#